data_AF-X1SEX6-F1
#
_entry.id   AF-X1SEX6-F1
#
_cell.length_a   1.000
_cell.length_b   1.000
_cell.length_c   1.000
_cell.angle_alpha   90.00
_cell.angle_beta   90.00
_cell.angle_gamma   90.00
#
_symmetry.space_group_name_H-M   'P 1'
#
loop_
_entity.id
_entity.type
_entity.pdbx_description
1 polymer ?
#
loop_
_entity_poly.entity_id
_entity_poly.type
_entity_poly.pdbx_seq_one_letter_code
_entity_poly.pdbx_strand_id
1 'polypeptide(L)'
;MAGYKVNPDKLGLNIVGQFGSTPEEIFINYEDVKNMVGAKEMKDIPLGAVGIYSYVDKLKVGLQQLMAGARCFNVTAIIRGELLSLSEECAKVTGIPYLMEAGREEAMKILGS
;
A
#
# COMPACT_ATOMS: atom_id res chain seq x y z
N MET A 1 30.46 -10.24 15.02
CA MET A 1 29.14 -10.06 14.38
C MET A 1 28.06 -10.31 15.43
N ALA A 2 27.70 -9.29 16.21
CA ALA A 2 26.68 -9.42 17.24
C ALA A 2 25.30 -9.37 16.58
N GLY A 3 24.56 -10.46 16.66
CA GLY A 3 23.19 -10.54 16.16
C GLY A 3 22.29 -9.57 16.92
N TYR A 4 21.95 -8.46 16.29
CA TYR A 4 20.87 -7.60 16.77
C TYR A 4 19.55 -8.36 16.58
N LYS A 5 19.14 -9.13 17.59
CA LYS A 5 17.76 -9.59 17.69
C LYS A 5 16.90 -8.34 17.82
N VAL A 6 16.27 -7.94 16.71
CA VAL A 6 15.17 -6.96 16.73
C VAL A 6 14.12 -7.54 17.67
N ASN A 7 14.02 -7.00 18.88
CA ASN A 7 12.92 -7.30 19.77
C ASN A 7 11.75 -6.43 19.29
N PRO A 8 10.71 -7.00 18.65
CA PRO A 8 9.61 -6.22 18.09
C PRO A 8 8.82 -5.44 19.16
N ASP A 9 9.01 -5.75 20.45
CA ASP A 9 8.36 -5.05 21.57
C ASP A 9 9.16 -3.85 22.10
N LYS A 10 10.40 -3.64 21.63
CA LYS A 10 11.29 -2.56 22.13
C LYS A 10 10.95 -1.15 21.64
N LEU A 11 9.83 -0.94 20.94
CA LEU A 11 9.39 0.43 20.64
C LEU A 11 8.63 1.11 21.80
N GLY A 12 8.36 0.40 22.92
CA GLY A 12 7.71 1.01 24.09
C GLY A 12 6.29 1.53 23.85
N LEU A 13 5.69 1.23 22.70
CA LEU A 13 4.34 1.64 22.35
C LEU A 13 3.34 0.63 22.93
N ASN A 14 2.62 1.04 23.96
CA ASN A 14 1.40 0.34 24.38
C ASN A 14 0.28 0.67 23.39
N ILE A 15 0.36 0.11 22.17
CA ILE A 15 -0.60 0.36 21.09
C ILE A 15 -2.01 -0.03 21.53
N VAL A 16 -2.12 -1.15 22.26
CA VAL A 16 -3.41 -1.60 22.79
C VAL A 16 -3.98 -0.56 23.74
N GLY A 17 -3.27 -0.20 24.81
CA GLY A 17 -3.75 0.79 25.78
C GLY A 17 -3.92 2.22 25.26
N GLN A 18 -3.37 2.56 24.08
CA GLN A 18 -3.55 3.88 23.46
C GLN A 18 -4.69 3.93 22.45
N PHE A 19 -4.96 2.83 21.73
CA PHE A 19 -5.85 2.84 20.57
C PHE A 19 -7.04 1.88 20.69
N GLY A 20 -7.15 1.08 21.77
CA GLY A 20 -8.29 0.18 21.98
C GLY A 20 -8.22 -0.60 23.30
N SER A 21 -9.00 -1.69 23.41
CA SER A 21 -8.93 -2.59 24.57
C SER A 21 -8.28 -3.93 24.21
N THR A 22 -8.37 -4.35 22.95
CA THR A 22 -7.77 -5.61 22.46
C THR A 22 -7.10 -5.45 21.09
N PRO A 23 -6.12 -6.30 20.73
CA PRO A 23 -5.55 -6.32 19.38
C PRO A 23 -6.58 -6.52 18.26
N GLU A 24 -7.59 -7.35 18.51
CA GLU A 24 -8.69 -7.64 17.58
C GLU A 24 -9.50 -6.38 17.20
N GLU A 25 -9.66 -5.45 18.14
CA GLU A 25 -10.38 -4.18 17.91
C GLU A 25 -9.55 -3.19 17.09
N ILE A 26 -8.21 -3.26 17.22
CA ILE A 26 -7.29 -2.27 16.65
C ILE A 26 -6.87 -2.66 15.25
N PHE A 27 -6.65 -3.95 15.00
CA PHE A 27 -6.15 -4.44 13.73
C PHE A 27 -7.28 -5.01 12.87
N ILE A 28 -7.62 -4.28 11.80
CA ILE A 28 -8.69 -4.62 10.86
C ILE A 28 -8.57 -6.05 10.34
N ASN A 29 -7.35 -6.52 10.05
CA ASN A 29 -7.11 -7.85 9.46
C ASN A 29 -6.62 -8.88 10.49
N TYR A 30 -6.85 -8.67 11.78
CA TYR A 30 -6.42 -9.63 12.81
C TYR A 30 -7.01 -11.02 12.59
N GLU A 31 -8.32 -11.11 12.30
CA GLU A 31 -8.99 -12.38 12.02
C GLU A 31 -8.50 -13.02 10.72
N ASP A 32 -8.13 -12.23 9.70
CA ASP A 32 -7.55 -12.78 8.45
C ASP A 32 -6.21 -13.48 8.72
N VAL A 33 -5.32 -12.83 9.50
CA VAL A 33 -4.02 -13.40 9.87
C VAL A 33 -4.22 -14.64 10.74
N LYS A 34 -5.14 -14.58 11.71
CA LYS A 34 -5.51 -15.72 12.55
C LYS A 34 -6.04 -16.90 11.76
N ASN A 35 -6.84 -16.66 10.72
CA ASN A 35 -7.32 -17.69 9.80
C ASN A 35 -6.18 -18.30 8.97
N MET A 36 -5.15 -17.51 8.64
CA MET A 36 -4.00 -17.95 7.85
C MET A 36 -3.01 -18.81 8.66
N VAL A 37 -2.69 -18.40 9.89
CA VAL A 37 -1.66 -19.05 10.72
C VAL A 37 -2.23 -19.96 11.81
N GLY A 38 -3.52 -19.84 12.10
CA GLY A 38 -4.20 -20.53 13.18
C GLY A 38 -4.19 -19.76 14.51
N ALA A 39 -5.27 -19.91 15.28
CA ALA A 39 -5.45 -19.19 16.55
C ALA A 39 -4.37 -19.46 17.61
N LYS A 40 -3.74 -20.65 17.58
CA LYS A 40 -2.67 -21.00 18.52
C LYS A 40 -1.37 -20.23 18.26
N GLU A 41 -1.09 -19.92 16.99
CA GLU A 41 0.15 -19.26 16.56
C GLU A 41 0.07 -17.73 16.68
N MET A 42 -1.13 -17.16 16.79
CA MET A 42 -1.30 -15.69 16.90
C MET A 42 -0.55 -15.06 18.09
N LYS A 43 -0.39 -15.80 19.19
CA LYS A 43 0.37 -15.33 20.37
C LYS A 43 1.87 -15.14 20.09
N ASP A 44 2.39 -15.84 19.08
CA ASP A 44 3.80 -15.83 18.69
C ASP A 44 4.05 -14.84 17.53
N ILE A 45 2.99 -14.25 16.97
CA ILE A 45 3.07 -13.22 15.93
C ILE A 45 3.13 -11.82 16.58
N PRO A 46 4.16 -11.02 16.27
CA PRO A 46 4.21 -9.63 16.73
C PRO A 46 3.04 -8.82 16.16
N LEU A 47 2.39 -8.00 16.98
CA LEU A 47 1.28 -7.13 16.54
C LEU A 47 1.68 -6.17 15.41
N GLY A 48 2.94 -5.75 15.36
CA GLY A 48 3.47 -4.98 14.24
C GLY A 48 3.38 -5.72 12.89
N ALA A 49 3.51 -7.05 12.87
CA ALA A 49 3.35 -7.84 11.66
C ALA A 49 1.90 -7.85 11.17
N VAL A 50 0.92 -7.93 12.08
CA VAL A 50 -0.51 -7.79 11.77
C VAL A 50 -0.80 -6.40 11.19
N GLY A 51 -0.20 -5.36 11.77
CA GLY A 51 -0.30 -3.99 11.24
C GLY A 51 0.24 -3.83 9.83
N ILE A 52 1.42 -4.41 9.54
CA ILE A 52 1.99 -4.42 8.18
C ILE A 52 1.11 -5.20 7.22
N TYR A 53 0.54 -6.34 7.64
CA TYR A 53 -0.40 -7.10 6.82
C TYR A 53 -1.61 -6.25 6.41
N SER A 54 -2.26 -5.57 7.35
CA SER A 54 -3.36 -4.64 7.07
C SER A 54 -2.96 -3.52 6.12
N TYR A 55 -1.74 -2.97 6.28
CA TYR A 55 -1.24 -1.94 5.38
C TYR A 55 -1.02 -2.46 3.96
N VAL A 56 -0.44 -3.65 3.81
CA VAL A 56 -0.24 -4.29 2.51
C VAL A 56 -1.56 -4.64 1.83
N ASP A 57 -2.56 -5.08 2.58
CA ASP A 57 -3.91 -5.32 2.04
C ASP A 57 -4.53 -4.04 1.47
N LYS A 58 -4.39 -2.91 2.19
CA LYS A 58 -4.78 -1.60 1.67
C LYS A 58 -4.02 -1.20 0.40
N LEU A 59 -2.70 -1.45 0.36
CA LEU A 59 -1.89 -1.20 -0.84
C LEU A 59 -2.34 -2.05 -2.03
N LYS A 60 -2.67 -3.32 -1.79
CA LYS A 60 -3.21 -4.22 -2.82
C LYS A 60 -4.50 -3.67 -3.41
N VAL A 61 -5.44 -3.20 -2.58
CA VAL A 61 -6.68 -2.59 -3.07
C VAL A 61 -6.41 -1.33 -3.90
N GLY A 62 -5.52 -0.45 -3.44
CA GLY A 62 -5.12 0.75 -4.19
C GLY A 62 -4.46 0.43 -5.53
N LEU A 63 -3.60 -0.60 -5.56
CA LEU A 63 -2.99 -1.08 -6.79
C LEU A 63 -4.04 -1.64 -7.76
N GLN A 64 -5.03 -2.39 -7.27
CA GLN A 64 -6.13 -2.88 -8.10
C GLN A 64 -6.96 -1.75 -8.70
N GLN A 65 -7.20 -0.67 -7.94
CA GLN A 65 -7.89 0.52 -8.46
C GLN A 65 -7.07 1.20 -9.57
N LEU A 66 -5.75 1.32 -9.38
CA LEU A 66 -4.84 1.85 -10.40
C LEU A 66 -4.84 0.97 -11.66
N MET A 67 -4.72 -0.35 -11.48
CA MET A 67 -4.79 -1.33 -12.55
C MET A 67 -6.12 -1.26 -13.32
N ALA A 68 -7.24 -1.11 -12.63
CA ALA A 68 -8.54 -0.94 -13.25
C ALA A 68 -8.61 0.36 -14.08
N GLY A 69 -8.10 1.47 -13.57
CA GLY A 69 -8.02 2.74 -14.31
C GLY A 69 -7.13 2.66 -15.55
N ALA A 70 -6.02 1.93 -15.44
CA ALA A 70 -5.10 1.66 -16.55
C ALA A 70 -5.62 0.59 -17.55
N ARG A 71 -6.71 -0.12 -17.21
CA ARG A 71 -7.18 -1.32 -17.94
C ARG A 71 -6.09 -2.40 -18.06
N CYS A 72 -5.29 -2.53 -17.02
CA CYS A 72 -4.15 -3.45 -16.94
C CYS A 72 -4.46 -4.60 -15.98
N PHE A 73 -4.50 -5.84 -16.48
CA PHE A 73 -4.82 -7.03 -15.67
C PHE A 73 -3.58 -7.80 -15.19
N ASN A 74 -2.39 -7.33 -15.54
CA ASN A 74 -1.12 -7.96 -15.17
C ASN A 74 -0.21 -6.92 -14.50
N VAL A 75 0.20 -7.20 -13.25
CA VAL A 75 1.09 -6.31 -12.49
C VAL A 75 2.39 -6.01 -13.23
N THR A 76 2.94 -6.96 -13.98
CA THR A 76 4.20 -6.75 -14.73
C THR A 76 4.02 -5.92 -15.99
N ALA A 77 2.78 -5.67 -16.41
CA ALA A 77 2.46 -4.86 -17.58
C ALA A 77 2.18 -3.39 -17.22
N ILE A 78 2.09 -3.06 -15.93
CA ILE A 78 1.93 -1.68 -15.46
C ILE A 78 3.17 -0.88 -15.85
N ILE A 79 2.97 0.28 -16.48
CA ILE A 79 4.06 1.16 -16.90
C ILE A 79 3.92 2.55 -16.28
N ARG A 80 5.04 3.28 -16.17
CA ARG A 80 5.05 4.64 -15.63
C ARG A 80 4.17 5.62 -16.42
N GLY A 81 3.88 5.32 -17.68
CA GLY A 81 2.96 6.10 -18.52
C GLY A 81 1.50 6.06 -18.08
N GLU A 82 1.12 5.14 -17.19
CA GLU A 82 -0.24 5.05 -16.61
C GLU A 82 -0.39 5.95 -15.36
N LEU A 83 0.68 6.61 -14.93
CA LEU A 83 0.68 7.53 -13.79
C LEU A 83 0.45 8.97 -14.25
N LEU A 84 -0.25 9.73 -13.41
CA LEU A 84 -0.63 11.11 -13.64
C LEU A 84 -0.37 11.90 -12.36
N SER A 85 0.20 13.10 -12.46
CA SER A 85 0.29 14.02 -11.34
C SER A 85 -1.00 14.83 -11.21
N LEU A 86 -1.55 14.89 -10.01
CA LEU A 86 -2.78 15.66 -9.72
C LEU A 86 -2.52 17.16 -9.47
N SER A 87 -1.25 17.57 -9.33
CA SER A 87 -0.86 18.97 -9.22
C SER A 87 0.39 19.25 -10.04
N GLU A 88 0.56 20.52 -10.42
CA GLU A 88 1.75 20.97 -11.16
C GLU A 88 3.03 20.84 -10.32
N GLU A 89 2.97 21.04 -9.01
CA GLU A 89 4.12 20.87 -8.12
C GLU A 89 4.58 19.41 -8.10
N CYS A 90 3.64 18.47 -8.05
CA CYS A 90 3.94 17.05 -8.13
C CYS A 90 4.58 16.71 -9.48
N ALA A 91 4.06 17.27 -10.58
CA ALA A 91 4.64 17.07 -11.91
C ALA A 91 6.09 17.60 -11.98
N LYS A 92 6.34 18.80 -11.44
CA LYS A 92 7.67 19.44 -11.39
C LYS A 92 8.69 18.60 -10.62
N VAL A 93 8.29 17.97 -9.51
CA VAL A 93 9.20 17.17 -8.66
C VAL A 93 9.40 15.75 -9.20
N THR A 94 8.34 15.11 -9.70
CA THR A 94 8.37 13.68 -10.04
C THR A 94 8.69 13.41 -11.51
N GLY A 95 8.54 14.41 -12.38
CA GLY A 95 8.59 14.26 -13.83
C GLY A 95 7.42 13.46 -14.42
N ILE A 96 6.40 13.14 -13.62
CA ILE A 96 5.17 12.50 -14.11
C ILE A 96 4.29 13.60 -14.71
N PRO A 97 3.68 13.40 -15.90
CA PRO A 97 2.86 14.42 -16.55
C PRO A 97 1.70 14.88 -15.67
N TYR A 98 1.39 16.17 -15.73
CA TYR A 98 0.18 16.70 -15.10
C TYR A 98 -1.07 16.13 -15.78
N LEU A 99 -2.14 15.90 -15.02
CA LEU A 99 -3.40 15.32 -15.51
C LEU A 99 -3.92 15.97 -16.80
N MET A 100 -3.78 17.29 -16.95
CA MET A 100 -4.26 18.05 -18.12
C MET A 100 -3.38 17.86 -19.37
N GLU A 101 -2.19 17.31 -19.22
CA GLU A 101 -1.23 17.07 -20.30
C GLU A 101 -1.10 15.60 -20.67
N ALA A 102 -1.50 14.70 -19.76
CA ALA A 102 -1.44 13.26 -19.96
C ALA A 102 -2.21 12.83 -21.23
N GLY A 103 -1.52 12.14 -22.14
CA GLY A 103 -2.10 11.67 -23.41
C GLY A 103 -2.35 12.76 -24.46
N ARG A 104 -2.07 14.04 -24.16
CA ARG A 104 -2.35 15.16 -25.08
C ARG A 104 -1.59 15.05 -26.40
N GLU A 105 -0.30 14.69 -26.35
CA GLU A 105 0.53 14.60 -27.55
C GLU A 105 0.02 13.52 -28.52
N GLU A 106 -0.34 12.35 -28.00
CA GLU A 106 -0.90 11.26 -28.80
C GLU A 106 -2.27 11.62 -29.36
N ALA A 107 -3.12 12.26 -28.56
CA ALA A 107 -4.42 12.75 -29.02
C ALA A 107 -4.29 13.76 -30.17
N MET A 108 -3.37 14.72 -30.07
CA MET A 108 -3.14 15.71 -31.13
C MET A 108 -2.64 15.07 -32.44
N LYS A 109 -1.74 14.08 -32.35
CA LYS A 109 -1.27 13.31 -33.52
C LYS A 109 -2.43 12.60 -34.24
N ILE A 110 -3.35 12.01 -33.47
CA ILE A 110 -4.53 11.32 -34.03
C ILE A 110 -5.47 12.32 -34.71
N LEU A 111 -5.63 13.52 -34.14
CA LEU A 111 -6.47 14.58 -34.70
C LEU A 111 -5.88 15.23 -35.97
N GLY A 112 -4.68 14.83 -36.42
CA GLY A 112 -4.09 15.25 -37.68
C GLY A 112 -3.69 16.73 -37.72
N SER A 113 -3.36 17.31 -36.57
CA SER A 113 -2.83 18.67 -36.43
C SER A 113 -1.31 18.70 -36.42
#